data_AF-A0A7S2TM00-F1
#
_entry.id   AF-A0A7S2TM00-F1
#
_cell.length_a   1.000
_cell.length_b   1.000
_cell.length_c   1.000
_cell.angle_alpha   90.00
_cell.angle_beta   90.00
_cell.angle_gamma   90.00
#
_symmetry.space_group_name_H-M   'P 1'
#
loop_
_entity.id
_entity.type
_entity.pdbx_description
1 polymer ?
#
loop_
_entity_poly.entity_id
_entity_poly.type
_entity_poly.pdbx_seq_one_letter_code
_entity_poly.pdbx_strand_id
1 'polypeptide(L)'
;TCHATRQSMPDPMPVEASKVQGEGKQEGDDKTVSEESAKTISSPIESIVTCRLCRRLLRQPVTLKCLHSFCNDCLRGAQDDKSEITKCPTCSEEVKGLPFADVKLARMVKVFETKIPECDNCLSCHASYRCAKCDVSLCPKCWDTTHAARIFKNHVKDDILRGSEGFEVCKEHKHVNAEFMCMDCGTLVCHTCILKGSHVNHTYHSVEVHRQNEQLRLEASVQDIKGLKHKLLAAIEGVKLAMEKMGKSYKKVENEINTHFDQLAGAISDRRNALLAETKKMKTKKSKYLQEQLDMFEKTLSAIDETVTRSKEIVSHSFDEDLSQSVDFCCARLRAMQKIPDTNPLICQKCDFKGVTCMCPRDTGKIYGTFDENLVGLISAYGVVDSKKHPTAFARAIKTEHAQNIATGIQTALGSSWMTSCSIM
;
A
#
# COMPACT_ATOMS: atom_id res chain seq x y z
N THR A 1 -51.10 -28.45 16.29
CA THR A 1 -49.88 -27.85 16.89
C THR A 1 -49.63 -26.52 16.21
N CYS A 2 -50.42 -25.48 16.48
CA CYS A 2 -50.30 -24.48 17.56
C CYS A 2 -49.02 -23.62 17.53
N HIS A 3 -49.23 -22.30 17.39
CA HIS A 3 -48.37 -21.11 17.62
C HIS A 3 -47.27 -20.78 16.59
N ALA A 4 -47.31 -19.64 15.87
CA ALA A 4 -47.12 -18.24 16.32
C ALA A 4 -45.73 -18.07 16.99
N THR A 5 -44.87 -17.12 16.60
CA THR A 5 -45.00 -15.70 16.97
C THR A 5 -43.93 -14.82 16.29
N ARG A 6 -44.30 -13.56 16.12
CA ARG A 6 -43.61 -12.33 15.71
C ARG A 6 -42.29 -11.96 16.42
N GLN A 7 -41.50 -11.16 15.70
CA GLN A 7 -40.79 -9.91 16.09
C GLN A 7 -39.80 -9.90 17.27
N SER A 8 -38.58 -9.39 17.05
CA SER A 8 -38.15 -8.03 17.49
C SER A 8 -36.61 -7.90 17.51
N MET A 9 -36.13 -6.75 17.03
CA MET A 9 -34.78 -6.24 17.33
C MET A 9 -34.78 -5.59 18.72
N PRO A 10 -33.60 -5.43 19.33
CA PRO A 10 -33.24 -4.15 19.95
C PRO A 10 -31.87 -3.61 19.47
N ASP A 11 -31.78 -2.28 19.37
CA ASP A 11 -30.56 -1.47 19.17
C ASP A 11 -29.70 -1.38 20.48
N PRO A 12 -28.72 -0.46 20.64
CA PRO A 12 -27.29 -0.72 20.51
C PRO A 12 -26.48 -0.40 21.80
N MET A 13 -25.16 -0.53 21.67
CA MET A 13 -24.00 -0.22 22.56
C MET A 13 -24.18 0.72 23.77
N PRO A 14 -23.20 0.64 24.71
CA PRO A 14 -22.42 1.84 25.00
C PRO A 14 -20.90 1.65 24.91
N VAL A 15 -20.27 2.77 24.55
CA VAL A 15 -18.84 3.04 24.46
C VAL A 15 -18.38 3.58 25.81
N GLU A 16 -17.28 3.08 26.37
CA GLU A 16 -16.59 3.74 27.48
C GLU A 16 -15.20 4.20 27.04
N ALA A 17 -15.02 5.53 27.07
CA ALA A 17 -13.74 6.20 27.09
C ALA A 17 -13.27 6.35 28.54
N SER A 18 -11.97 6.20 28.77
CA SER A 18 -11.32 6.78 29.95
C SER A 18 -9.91 7.23 29.60
N LYS A 19 -9.65 8.48 29.94
CA LYS A 19 -8.44 9.26 29.71
C LYS A 19 -8.04 9.80 31.08
N VAL A 20 -6.86 9.48 31.60
CA VAL A 20 -6.21 10.30 32.64
C VAL A 20 -4.69 10.29 32.42
N GLN A 21 -4.14 11.49 32.58
CA GLN A 21 -2.77 11.96 32.36
C GLN A 21 -1.82 11.60 33.51
N GLY A 22 -0.51 11.76 33.28
CA GLY A 22 0.49 11.89 34.36
C GLY A 22 1.92 11.88 33.83
N GLU A 23 2.63 12.98 34.07
CA GLU A 23 3.89 13.41 33.43
C GLU A 23 5.17 12.88 34.11
N GLY A 24 6.30 12.96 33.42
CA GLY A 24 7.64 12.81 34.02
C GLY A 24 8.78 12.71 33.00
N LYS A 25 9.42 13.84 32.67
CA LYS A 25 10.68 13.95 31.90
C LYS A 25 11.90 13.56 32.75
N GLN A 26 12.91 12.94 32.14
CA GLN A 26 14.33 13.34 32.30
C GLN A 26 15.23 12.71 31.22
N GLU A 27 16.17 13.51 30.71
CA GLU A 27 17.21 13.23 29.72
C GLU A 27 18.40 12.44 30.30
N GLY A 28 19.20 11.78 29.44
CA GLY A 28 20.63 11.55 29.69
C GLY A 28 21.23 10.19 29.27
N ASP A 29 22.01 10.23 28.18
CA ASP A 29 23.26 9.50 27.86
C ASP A 29 23.39 7.95 27.82
N ASP A 30 23.88 7.52 26.64
CA ASP A 30 24.98 6.58 26.36
C ASP A 30 25.07 5.27 27.17
N LYS A 31 24.87 4.14 26.48
CA LYS A 31 25.89 3.08 26.31
C LYS A 31 25.36 1.83 25.60
N THR A 32 26.11 1.45 24.56
CA THR A 32 26.48 0.08 24.18
C THR A 32 25.39 -0.99 24.07
N VAL A 33 25.06 -1.37 22.83
CA VAL A 33 24.73 -2.76 22.51
C VAL A 33 25.80 -3.28 21.57
N SER A 34 26.85 -3.83 22.18
CA SER A 34 27.63 -4.91 21.58
C SER A 34 26.79 -6.18 21.63
N GLU A 35 26.52 -6.80 20.48
CA GLU A 35 26.69 -8.24 20.37
C GLU A 35 26.75 -8.67 18.90
N GLU A 36 27.93 -9.19 18.59
CA GLU A 36 28.30 -9.89 17.39
C GLU A 36 27.38 -11.10 17.17
N SER A 37 26.93 -11.27 15.95
CA SER A 37 26.93 -12.60 15.35
C SER A 37 27.87 -12.55 14.17
N ALA A 38 29.08 -13.04 14.44
CA ALA A 38 30.20 -13.16 13.53
C ALA A 38 29.77 -13.72 12.16
N LYS A 39 29.64 -12.84 11.16
CA LYS A 39 29.97 -13.21 9.79
C LYS A 39 31.48 -13.26 9.71
N THR A 40 32.06 -14.37 10.14
CA THR A 40 33.38 -14.76 9.67
C THR A 40 33.25 -14.82 8.16
N ILE A 41 33.77 -13.80 7.48
CA ILE A 41 33.91 -13.79 6.03
C ILE A 41 34.98 -14.85 5.76
N SER A 42 34.57 -16.12 5.67
CA SER A 42 35.43 -17.19 5.17
C SER A 42 35.98 -16.70 3.84
N SER A 43 37.29 -16.76 3.65
CA SER A 43 37.90 -16.31 2.39
C SER A 43 37.17 -16.96 1.20
N PRO A 44 37.04 -16.28 0.04
CA PRO A 44 36.37 -16.86 -1.14
C PRO A 44 36.87 -18.27 -1.48
N ILE A 45 38.15 -18.53 -1.21
CA ILE A 45 38.86 -19.79 -1.42
C ILE A 45 38.37 -20.88 -0.45
N GLU A 46 38.24 -20.57 0.84
CA GLU A 46 37.75 -21.50 1.86
C GLU A 46 36.34 -22.03 1.52
N SER A 47 35.50 -21.17 0.95
CA SER A 47 34.15 -21.56 0.51
C SER A 47 34.13 -22.53 -0.68
N ILE A 48 35.21 -22.56 -1.48
CA ILE A 48 35.37 -23.43 -2.65
C ILE A 48 35.91 -24.81 -2.24
N VAL A 49 36.79 -24.87 -1.23
CA VAL A 49 37.41 -26.12 -0.76
C VAL A 49 36.64 -26.81 0.37
N THR A 50 35.52 -26.24 0.81
CA THR A 50 34.69 -26.77 1.90
C THR A 50 33.47 -27.52 1.36
N CYS A 51 33.25 -28.74 1.87
CA CYS A 51 32.08 -29.55 1.56
C CYS A 51 30.80 -28.91 2.12
N ARG A 52 29.77 -28.78 1.28
CA ARG A 52 28.48 -28.19 1.69
C ARG A 52 27.66 -29.07 2.64
N LEU A 53 27.93 -30.37 2.67
CA LEU A 53 27.25 -31.34 3.54
C LEU A 53 27.92 -31.44 4.91
N CYS A 54 29.19 -31.86 4.97
CA CYS A 54 29.86 -32.05 6.25
C CYS A 54 30.53 -30.77 6.80
N ARG A 55 30.53 -29.67 6.04
CA ARG A 55 31.13 -28.36 6.43
C ARG A 55 32.61 -28.45 6.81
N ARG A 56 33.32 -29.45 6.29
CA ARG A 56 34.78 -29.65 6.44
C ARG A 56 35.45 -29.54 5.08
N LEU A 57 36.77 -29.48 5.04
CA LEU A 57 37.54 -29.55 3.79
C LEU A 57 37.17 -30.79 2.98
N LEU A 58 37.13 -30.64 1.66
CA LEU A 58 36.70 -31.69 0.74
C LEU A 58 37.69 -32.87 0.74
N ARG A 59 37.30 -33.98 1.36
CA ARG A 59 37.97 -35.28 1.18
C ARG A 59 37.51 -35.96 -0.11
N GLN A 60 38.46 -36.26 -1.01
CA GLN A 60 38.17 -36.83 -2.33
C GLN A 60 37.04 -36.06 -3.05
N PRO A 61 37.27 -34.78 -3.41
CA PRO A 61 36.24 -33.94 -3.98
C PRO A 61 35.67 -34.53 -5.26
N VAL A 62 34.34 -34.57 -5.31
CA VAL A 62 33.57 -34.86 -6.52
C VAL A 62 32.73 -33.65 -6.87
N THR A 63 32.71 -33.30 -8.16
CA THR A 63 31.95 -32.16 -8.68
C THR A 63 30.86 -32.66 -9.62
N LEU A 64 29.64 -32.17 -9.42
CA LEU A 64 28.50 -32.47 -10.28
C LEU A 64 28.41 -31.49 -11.45
N LYS A 65 27.62 -31.81 -12.49
CA LYS A 65 27.42 -30.92 -13.66
C LYS A 65 26.81 -29.57 -13.29
N CYS A 66 26.04 -29.52 -12.21
CA CYS A 66 25.52 -28.27 -11.62
C CYS A 66 26.61 -27.43 -10.89
N LEU A 67 27.88 -27.82 -10.99
CA LEU A 67 29.06 -27.16 -10.40
C LEU A 67 29.10 -27.13 -8.86
N HIS A 68 28.31 -27.98 -8.20
CA HIS A 68 28.41 -28.19 -6.75
C HIS A 68 29.39 -29.33 -6.45
N SER A 69 30.23 -29.13 -5.44
CA SER A 69 31.27 -30.05 -5.04
C SER A 69 31.08 -30.58 -3.62
N PHE A 70 31.36 -31.86 -3.42
CA PHE A 70 31.15 -32.59 -2.17
C PHE A 70 32.30 -33.56 -1.90
N CYS A 71 32.42 -34.06 -0.67
CA CYS A 71 33.23 -35.26 -0.44
C CYS A 71 32.58 -36.45 -1.12
N ASN A 72 33.37 -37.37 -1.66
CA ASN A 72 32.86 -38.59 -2.28
C ASN A 72 31.90 -39.36 -1.34
N ASP A 73 32.33 -39.57 -0.09
CA ASP A 73 31.54 -40.26 0.94
C ASP A 73 30.25 -39.50 1.30
N CYS A 74 30.33 -38.16 1.42
CA CYS A 74 29.17 -37.34 1.73
C CYS A 74 28.13 -37.37 0.61
N LEU A 75 28.57 -37.36 -0.65
CA LEU A 75 27.66 -37.47 -1.77
C LEU A 75 27.03 -38.86 -1.83
N ARG A 76 27.82 -39.94 -1.67
CA ARG A 76 27.32 -41.32 -1.65
C ARG A 76 26.28 -41.55 -0.55
N GLY A 77 26.57 -41.11 0.68
CA GLY A 77 25.61 -41.22 1.79
C GLY A 77 24.35 -40.37 1.63
N ALA A 78 24.32 -39.44 0.68
CA ALA A 78 23.16 -38.61 0.34
C ALA A 78 22.42 -39.11 -0.91
N GLN A 79 22.88 -40.18 -1.57
CA GLN A 79 22.19 -40.81 -2.69
C GLN A 79 21.52 -42.12 -2.25
N ASP A 80 20.46 -42.50 -2.94
CA ASP A 80 19.89 -43.84 -2.84
C ASP A 80 20.75 -44.83 -3.64
N ASP A 81 21.17 -45.94 -3.03
CA ASP A 81 22.14 -46.93 -3.55
C ASP A 81 21.79 -47.58 -4.92
N LYS A 82 20.65 -47.25 -5.53
CA LYS A 82 20.08 -47.95 -6.69
C LYS A 82 19.78 -47.06 -7.91
N SER A 83 20.08 -45.76 -7.87
CA SER A 83 19.70 -44.84 -8.95
C SER A 83 20.90 -44.46 -9.85
N GLU A 84 20.73 -44.61 -11.16
CA GLU A 84 21.65 -44.10 -12.18
C GLU A 84 21.62 -42.55 -12.29
N ILE A 85 20.62 -41.93 -11.64
CA ILE A 85 20.41 -40.48 -11.57
C ILE A 85 20.91 -39.99 -10.22
N THR A 86 21.93 -39.13 -10.24
CA THR A 86 22.44 -38.47 -9.04
C THR A 86 21.70 -37.14 -8.83
N LYS A 87 21.02 -36.96 -7.70
CA LYS A 87 20.39 -35.67 -7.34
C LYS A 87 21.35 -34.81 -6.54
N CYS A 88 21.58 -33.56 -6.97
CA CYS A 88 22.44 -32.65 -6.22
C CYS A 88 21.79 -32.25 -4.88
N PRO A 89 22.40 -32.50 -3.71
CA PRO A 89 21.83 -32.13 -2.41
C PRO A 89 21.68 -30.62 -2.17
N THR A 90 22.35 -29.78 -2.97
CA THR A 90 22.32 -28.32 -2.79
C THR A 90 21.26 -27.64 -3.66
N CYS A 91 21.13 -28.02 -4.93
CA CYS A 91 20.21 -27.38 -5.87
C CYS A 91 19.07 -28.29 -6.35
N SER A 92 19.04 -29.56 -5.91
CA SER A 92 18.08 -30.58 -6.33
C SER A 92 18.07 -30.91 -7.83
N GLU A 93 19.08 -30.45 -8.59
CA GLU A 93 19.20 -30.75 -10.01
C GLU A 93 19.55 -32.22 -10.23
N GLU A 94 18.81 -32.86 -11.15
CA GLU A 94 19.06 -34.24 -11.57
C GLU A 94 20.23 -34.29 -12.56
N VAL A 95 21.30 -34.95 -12.14
CA VAL A 95 22.53 -35.06 -12.92
C VAL A 95 22.64 -36.48 -13.45
N LYS A 96 22.61 -36.60 -14.79
CA LYS A 96 22.88 -37.87 -15.48
C LYS A 96 24.38 -38.14 -15.55
N GLY A 97 24.78 -39.34 -15.10
CA GLY A 97 26.16 -39.83 -15.09
C GLY A 97 26.84 -39.73 -13.72
N LEU A 98 27.97 -40.44 -13.58
CA LEU A 98 28.71 -40.49 -12.33
C LEU A 98 29.40 -39.15 -12.01
N PRO A 99 29.49 -38.76 -10.72
CA PRO A 99 30.30 -37.63 -10.28
C PRO A 99 31.76 -37.84 -10.71
N PHE A 100 32.39 -36.81 -11.28
CA PHE A 100 33.81 -36.90 -11.64
C PHE A 100 34.69 -36.48 -10.46
N ALA A 101 35.83 -37.14 -10.31
CA ALA A 101 36.84 -36.75 -9.34
C ALA A 101 37.45 -35.40 -9.75
N ASP A 102 37.33 -34.39 -8.89
CA ASP A 102 37.83 -33.06 -9.19
C ASP A 102 39.28 -32.93 -8.73
N VAL A 103 40.20 -33.31 -9.62
CA VAL A 103 41.64 -33.31 -9.35
C VAL A 103 42.15 -31.91 -9.02
N LYS A 104 41.54 -30.86 -9.60
CA LYS A 104 41.89 -29.47 -9.31
C LYS A 104 41.51 -29.12 -7.87
N LEU A 105 40.26 -29.37 -7.46
CA LEU A 105 39.84 -29.15 -6.09
C LEU A 105 40.66 -29.98 -5.11
N ALA A 106 41.02 -31.21 -5.45
CA ALA A 106 41.86 -32.05 -4.59
C ALA A 106 43.25 -31.43 -4.37
N ARG A 107 43.86 -30.81 -5.41
CA ARG A 107 45.11 -30.05 -5.26
C ARG A 107 44.91 -28.81 -4.39
N MET A 108 43.84 -28.05 -4.61
CA MET A 108 43.52 -26.85 -3.83
C MET A 108 43.32 -27.18 -2.34
N VAL A 109 42.63 -28.28 -2.03
CA VAL A 109 42.45 -28.78 -0.65
C VAL A 109 43.79 -29.09 -0.02
N LYS A 110 44.70 -29.79 -0.72
CA LYS A 110 46.05 -30.08 -0.21
C LYS A 110 46.83 -28.81 0.10
N VAL A 111 46.78 -27.80 -0.77
CA VAL A 111 47.42 -26.50 -0.52
C VAL A 111 46.83 -25.83 0.72
N PHE A 112 45.52 -25.92 0.91
CA PHE A 112 44.84 -25.37 2.08
C PHE A 112 45.18 -26.15 3.37
N GLU A 113 45.31 -27.48 3.29
CA GLU A 113 45.75 -28.35 4.40
C GLU A 113 47.18 -28.04 4.83
N THR A 114 48.07 -27.72 3.89
CA THR A 114 49.45 -27.29 4.19
C THR A 114 49.56 -25.88 4.79
N LYS A 115 48.43 -25.21 5.00
CA LYS A 115 48.26 -23.78 5.37
C LYS A 115 48.85 -22.85 4.31
N ILE A 116 48.01 -21.97 3.78
CA ILE A 116 48.46 -20.91 2.85
C ILE A 116 49.42 -20.00 3.63
N PRO A 117 50.64 -19.74 3.12
CA PRO A 117 51.59 -18.90 3.83
C PRO A 117 51.06 -17.47 3.97
N GLU A 118 51.49 -16.78 5.02
CA GLU A 118 51.27 -15.35 5.16
C GLU A 118 52.01 -14.59 4.05
N CYS A 119 51.56 -13.37 3.76
CA CYS A 119 52.26 -12.52 2.80
C CYS A 119 53.59 -12.05 3.39
N ASP A 120 54.70 -12.43 2.76
CA ASP A 120 56.07 -12.12 3.21
C ASP A 120 56.37 -10.61 3.32
N ASN A 121 55.59 -9.75 2.66
CA ASN A 121 55.78 -8.31 2.71
C ASN A 121 54.94 -7.60 3.79
N CYS A 122 53.68 -7.99 4.00
CA CYS A 122 52.78 -7.25 4.90
C CYS A 122 52.38 -8.02 6.16
N LEU A 123 52.59 -9.34 6.20
CA LEU A 123 52.34 -10.23 7.34
C LEU A 123 50.94 -10.11 7.98
N SER A 124 49.99 -9.47 7.29
CA SER A 124 48.66 -9.13 7.80
C SER A 124 47.54 -9.84 7.03
N CYS A 125 47.90 -10.54 5.96
CA CYS A 125 46.97 -11.35 5.17
C CYS A 125 47.71 -12.53 4.56
N HIS A 126 46.97 -13.56 4.16
CA HIS A 126 47.52 -14.69 3.43
C HIS A 126 48.01 -14.27 2.04
N ALA A 127 49.09 -14.91 1.60
CA ALA A 127 49.56 -14.77 0.24
C ALA A 127 48.55 -15.38 -0.74
N SER A 128 48.50 -14.84 -1.96
CA SER A 128 47.72 -15.41 -3.07
C SER A 128 48.63 -15.85 -4.22
N TYR A 129 49.84 -15.29 -4.29
CA TYR A 129 50.78 -15.52 -5.37
C TYR A 129 52.15 -15.88 -4.83
N ARG A 130 52.89 -16.74 -5.53
CA ARG A 130 54.30 -17.03 -5.30
C ARG A 130 55.11 -16.53 -6.49
N CYS A 131 56.26 -15.92 -6.22
CA CYS A 131 57.27 -15.62 -7.21
C CYS A 131 58.40 -16.63 -7.08
N ALA A 132 58.54 -17.56 -8.03
CA ALA A 132 59.61 -18.56 -7.99
C ALA A 132 61.02 -17.94 -8.08
N LYS A 133 61.17 -16.78 -8.75
CA LYS A 133 62.47 -16.09 -8.93
C LYS A 133 62.93 -15.34 -7.69
N CYS A 134 62.00 -14.76 -6.95
CA CYS A 134 62.30 -14.06 -5.70
C CYS A 134 62.20 -14.97 -4.47
N ASP A 135 61.62 -16.16 -4.63
CA ASP A 135 61.24 -17.07 -3.56
C ASP A 135 60.39 -16.41 -2.45
N VAL A 136 59.42 -15.58 -2.85
CA VAL A 136 58.48 -14.91 -1.93
C VAL A 136 57.03 -15.18 -2.30
N SER A 137 56.16 -15.17 -1.29
CA SER A 137 54.72 -15.34 -1.34
C SER A 137 54.04 -14.02 -0.96
N LEU A 138 53.26 -13.45 -1.89
CA LEU A 138 52.68 -12.11 -1.74
C LEU A 138 51.16 -12.12 -1.89
N CYS A 139 50.49 -11.24 -1.15
CA CYS A 139 49.09 -10.91 -1.40
C CYS A 139 48.96 -10.06 -2.67
N PRO A 140 47.74 -9.91 -3.25
CA PRO A 140 47.55 -9.17 -4.51
C PRO A 140 48.11 -7.75 -4.48
N LYS A 141 47.80 -7.01 -3.40
CA LYS A 141 48.27 -5.62 -3.23
C LYS A 141 49.79 -5.53 -3.16
N CYS A 142 50.42 -6.42 -2.39
CA CYS A 142 51.87 -6.42 -2.25
C CYS A 142 52.58 -6.89 -3.52
N TRP A 143 52.00 -7.82 -4.28
CA TRP A 143 52.50 -8.16 -5.61
C TRP A 143 52.55 -6.93 -6.51
N ASP A 144 51.42 -6.26 -6.67
CA ASP A 144 51.30 -5.15 -7.60
C ASP A 144 52.19 -3.96 -7.18
N THR A 145 52.51 -3.83 -5.90
CA THR A 145 53.42 -2.79 -5.40
C THR A 145 54.90 -3.17 -5.57
N THR A 146 55.29 -4.41 -5.22
CA THR A 146 56.69 -4.85 -5.20
C THR A 146 57.21 -5.31 -6.56
N HIS A 147 56.33 -5.86 -7.41
CA HIS A 147 56.65 -6.41 -8.72
C HIS A 147 56.21 -5.51 -9.89
N ALA A 148 55.77 -4.27 -9.62
CA ALA A 148 55.45 -3.30 -10.67
C ALA A 148 56.69 -2.74 -11.41
N ALA A 149 57.85 -2.74 -10.76
CA ALA A 149 59.07 -2.18 -11.35
C ALA A 149 59.52 -2.98 -12.59
N ARG A 150 60.06 -2.29 -13.59
CA ARG A 150 60.49 -2.88 -14.88
C ARG A 150 61.45 -4.06 -14.73
N ILE A 151 62.27 -4.06 -13.67
CA ILE A 151 63.23 -5.14 -13.37
C ILE A 151 62.55 -6.49 -13.08
N PHE A 152 61.30 -6.48 -12.63
CA PHE A 152 60.52 -7.67 -12.31
C PHE A 152 59.58 -8.10 -13.46
N LYS A 153 59.69 -7.49 -14.64
CA LYS A 153 58.78 -7.76 -15.78
C LYS A 153 58.72 -9.24 -16.18
N ASN A 154 59.80 -9.99 -15.96
CA ASN A 154 59.90 -11.41 -16.30
C ASN A 154 59.55 -12.34 -15.11
N HIS A 155 59.03 -11.80 -13.99
CA HIS A 155 58.61 -12.59 -12.85
C HIS A 155 57.17 -13.04 -13.07
N VAL A 156 56.90 -14.33 -12.85
CA VAL A 156 55.59 -14.92 -13.09
C VAL A 156 54.77 -14.85 -11.82
N LYS A 157 53.54 -14.34 -11.93
CA LYS A 157 52.55 -14.26 -10.86
C LYS A 157 51.86 -15.62 -10.72
N ASP A 158 52.52 -16.58 -10.07
CA ASP A 158 51.99 -17.95 -9.93
C ASP A 158 50.98 -18.02 -8.78
N ASP A 159 49.78 -18.51 -9.07
CA ASP A 159 48.75 -18.73 -8.05
C ASP A 159 49.19 -19.84 -7.09
N ILE A 160 49.20 -19.54 -5.78
CA ILE A 160 49.61 -20.50 -4.73
C ILE A 160 48.74 -21.77 -4.78
N LEU A 161 47.48 -21.66 -5.19
CA LEU A 161 46.55 -22.78 -5.29
C LEU A 161 46.81 -23.68 -6.50
N ARG A 162 47.68 -23.26 -7.44
CA ARG A 162 48.03 -24.03 -8.64
C ARG A 162 48.91 -25.26 -8.31
N GLY A 163 49.73 -25.18 -7.26
CA GLY A 163 50.73 -26.19 -6.91
C GLY A 163 51.89 -26.28 -7.91
N SER A 164 52.87 -27.16 -7.65
CA SER A 164 54.02 -27.37 -8.55
C SER A 164 53.57 -27.96 -9.90
N GLU A 165 53.89 -27.28 -10.99
CA GLU A 165 53.58 -27.72 -12.36
C GLU A 165 54.32 -29.02 -12.69
N GLY A 166 53.57 -30.12 -12.77
CA GLY A 166 53.99 -31.32 -13.50
C GLY A 166 53.27 -31.33 -14.84
N PHE A 167 54.01 -31.46 -15.94
CA PHE A 167 53.39 -31.75 -17.24
C PHE A 167 52.66 -33.09 -17.15
N GLU A 168 51.45 -33.15 -17.71
CA GLU A 168 50.78 -34.44 -17.84
C GLU A 168 51.59 -35.32 -18.79
N VAL A 169 51.89 -36.54 -18.34
CA VAL A 169 52.59 -37.52 -19.16
C VAL A 169 51.60 -38.06 -20.20
N CYS A 170 52.07 -38.17 -21.44
CA CYS A 170 51.29 -38.72 -22.53
C CYS A 170 50.79 -40.14 -22.19
N LYS A 171 49.48 -40.37 -22.42
CA LYS A 171 48.83 -41.65 -22.13
C LYS A 171 49.39 -42.80 -22.98
N GLU A 172 49.81 -42.51 -24.21
CA GLU A 172 50.38 -43.50 -25.13
C GLU A 172 51.91 -43.61 -24.98
N HIS A 173 52.59 -42.48 -24.76
CA HIS A 173 54.05 -42.41 -24.71
C HIS A 173 54.52 -42.10 -23.29
N LYS A 174 54.67 -43.17 -22.49
CA LYS A 174 55.13 -43.09 -21.10
C LYS A 174 56.47 -42.35 -21.04
N HIS A 175 56.61 -41.42 -20.08
CA HIS A 175 57.77 -40.54 -19.86
C HIS A 175 57.94 -39.36 -20.84
N VAL A 176 56.98 -39.11 -21.73
CA VAL A 176 56.99 -37.92 -22.59
C VAL A 176 55.88 -36.96 -22.17
N ASN A 177 56.20 -35.67 -22.04
CA ASN A 177 55.23 -34.64 -21.71
C ASN A 177 54.21 -34.43 -22.86
N ALA A 178 52.94 -34.32 -22.51
CA ALA A 178 51.88 -33.95 -23.44
C ALA A 178 51.76 -32.42 -23.50
N GLU A 179 52.41 -31.81 -24.49
CA GLU A 179 52.53 -30.35 -24.65
C GLU A 179 51.52 -29.77 -25.65
N PHE A 180 50.77 -30.61 -26.35
CA PHE A 180 49.82 -30.21 -27.38
C PHE A 180 48.41 -30.68 -27.06
N MET A 181 47.42 -29.89 -27.47
CA MET A 181 46.01 -30.25 -27.45
C MET A 181 45.56 -30.57 -28.87
N CYS A 182 45.10 -31.80 -29.11
CA CYS A 182 44.51 -32.20 -30.38
C CYS A 182 43.06 -31.73 -30.45
N MET A 183 42.73 -30.89 -31.43
CA MET A 183 41.41 -30.26 -31.58
C MET A 183 40.36 -31.23 -32.10
N ASP A 184 40.74 -32.20 -32.93
CA ASP A 184 39.83 -33.20 -33.49
C ASP A 184 39.41 -34.26 -32.46
N CYS A 185 40.33 -34.60 -31.54
CA CYS A 185 40.11 -35.67 -30.56
C CYS A 185 39.73 -35.16 -29.17
N GLY A 186 39.98 -33.88 -28.86
CA GLY A 186 39.75 -33.35 -27.52
C GLY A 186 40.68 -33.97 -26.47
N THR A 187 41.92 -34.33 -26.84
CA THR A 187 42.89 -34.96 -25.94
C THR A 187 44.26 -34.29 -25.96
N LEU A 188 44.98 -34.37 -24.84
CA LEU A 188 46.39 -33.97 -24.73
C LEU A 188 47.29 -35.02 -25.40
N VAL A 189 48.24 -34.55 -26.21
CA VAL A 189 49.14 -35.36 -27.03
C VAL A 189 50.58 -34.82 -26.96
N CYS A 190 51.58 -35.69 -27.17
CA CYS A 190 52.99 -35.30 -27.22
C CYS A 190 53.51 -35.18 -28.65
N HIS A 191 54.75 -34.71 -28.82
CA HIS A 191 55.40 -34.61 -30.13
C HIS A 191 55.42 -35.95 -30.89
N THR A 192 55.53 -37.08 -30.19
CA THR A 192 55.55 -38.41 -30.81
C THR A 192 54.20 -38.75 -31.44
N CYS A 193 53.09 -38.36 -30.79
CA CYS A 193 51.73 -38.58 -31.28
C CYS A 193 51.48 -37.84 -32.60
N ILE A 194 51.95 -36.59 -32.70
CA ILE A 194 51.72 -35.72 -33.85
C ILE A 194 52.71 -35.96 -35.01
N LEU A 195 53.89 -36.53 -34.75
CA LEU A 195 54.89 -36.75 -35.80
C LEU A 195 54.82 -38.14 -36.44
N LYS A 196 54.49 -39.17 -35.64
CA LYS A 196 54.48 -40.56 -36.10
C LYS A 196 53.44 -41.45 -35.44
N GLY A 197 52.53 -40.85 -34.67
CA GLY A 197 51.49 -41.58 -33.93
C GLY A 197 50.12 -41.50 -34.61
N SER A 198 49.09 -41.69 -33.80
CA SER A 198 47.67 -41.68 -34.22
C SER A 198 47.14 -40.28 -34.59
N HIS A 199 47.91 -39.21 -34.35
CA HIS A 199 47.46 -37.82 -34.51
C HIS A 199 48.23 -37.04 -35.60
N VAL A 200 48.91 -37.72 -36.54
CA VAL A 200 49.76 -37.09 -37.55
C VAL A 200 49.02 -36.09 -38.46
N ASN A 201 47.76 -36.38 -38.77
CA ASN A 201 46.94 -35.55 -39.67
C ASN A 201 45.88 -34.73 -38.92
N HIS A 202 46.02 -34.57 -37.61
CA HIS A 202 45.08 -33.81 -36.81
C HIS A 202 45.55 -32.37 -36.60
N THR A 203 44.60 -31.48 -36.36
CA THR A 203 44.85 -30.10 -35.96
C THR A 203 45.18 -30.07 -34.48
N TYR A 204 46.24 -29.34 -34.13
CA TYR A 204 46.68 -29.20 -32.74
C TYR A 204 47.12 -27.78 -32.44
N HIS A 205 46.97 -27.40 -31.17
CA HIS A 205 47.56 -26.19 -30.61
C HIS A 205 48.49 -26.59 -29.46
N SER A 206 49.46 -25.73 -29.11
CA SER A 206 50.14 -25.91 -27.83
C SER A 206 49.12 -25.79 -26.69
N VAL A 207 49.37 -26.47 -25.57
CA VAL A 207 48.52 -26.37 -24.37
C VAL A 207 48.38 -24.91 -23.91
N GLU A 208 49.43 -24.10 -24.07
CA GLU A 208 49.40 -22.68 -23.74
C GLU A 208 48.39 -21.91 -24.60
N VAL A 209 48.42 -22.07 -25.92
CA VAL A 209 47.49 -21.38 -26.84
C VAL A 209 46.06 -21.88 -26.61
N HIS A 210 45.86 -23.19 -26.47
CA HIS A 210 44.55 -23.75 -26.18
C HIS A 210 43.99 -23.21 -24.86
N ARG A 211 44.80 -23.16 -23.79
CA ARG A 211 44.41 -22.59 -22.50
C ARG A 211 43.97 -21.13 -22.65
N GLN A 212 44.73 -20.30 -23.37
CA GLN A 212 44.40 -18.88 -23.56
C GLN A 212 43.05 -18.71 -24.28
N ASN A 213 42.82 -19.46 -25.35
CA ASN A 213 41.56 -19.41 -26.11
C ASN A 213 40.36 -19.87 -25.27
N GLU A 214 40.51 -20.97 -24.53
CA GLU A 214 39.47 -21.51 -23.65
C GLU A 214 39.18 -20.58 -22.46
N GLN A 215 40.22 -19.95 -21.91
CA GLN A 215 40.07 -18.94 -20.87
C GLN A 215 39.23 -17.75 -21.38
N LEU A 216 39.57 -17.20 -22.55
CA LEU A 216 38.80 -16.10 -23.15
C LEU A 216 37.35 -16.48 -23.40
N ARG A 217 37.09 -17.69 -23.91
CA ARG A 217 35.73 -18.20 -24.15
C ARG A 217 34.91 -18.30 -22.87
N LEU A 218 35.50 -18.83 -21.80
CA LEU A 218 34.84 -18.93 -20.51
C LEU A 218 34.61 -17.55 -19.88
N GLU A 219 35.58 -16.65 -19.98
CA GLU A 219 35.46 -15.27 -19.49
C GLU A 219 34.33 -14.50 -20.21
N ALA A 220 34.21 -14.65 -21.53
CA ALA A 220 33.11 -14.08 -22.30
C ALA A 220 31.75 -14.59 -21.82
N SER A 221 31.61 -15.92 -21.65
CA SER A 221 30.37 -16.54 -21.14
C SER A 221 30.01 -16.04 -19.72
N VAL A 222 31.02 -15.84 -18.87
CA VAL A 222 30.84 -15.27 -17.52
C VAL A 222 30.33 -13.82 -17.61
N GLN A 223 30.82 -13.02 -18.56
CA GLN A 223 30.34 -11.65 -18.74
C GLN A 223 28.89 -11.61 -19.24
N ASP A 224 28.52 -12.49 -20.16
CA ASP A 224 27.14 -12.59 -20.66
C ASP A 224 26.15 -12.88 -19.51
N ILE A 225 26.48 -13.86 -18.67
CA ILE A 225 25.65 -14.22 -17.51
C ILE A 225 25.66 -13.10 -16.46
N LYS A 226 26.77 -12.39 -16.25
CA LYS A 226 26.78 -11.19 -15.40
C LYS A 226 25.84 -10.12 -15.96
N GLY A 227 25.82 -9.88 -17.26
CA GLY A 227 24.89 -8.96 -17.90
C GLY A 227 23.43 -9.38 -17.68
N LEU A 228 23.13 -10.68 -17.83
CA LEU A 228 21.80 -11.23 -17.57
C LEU A 228 21.40 -11.07 -16.09
N LYS A 229 22.32 -11.31 -15.14
CA LYS A 229 22.09 -11.08 -13.71
C LYS A 229 21.68 -9.63 -13.42
N HIS A 230 22.35 -8.65 -14.01
CA HIS A 230 21.99 -7.24 -13.82
C HIS A 230 20.59 -6.93 -14.37
N LYS A 231 20.25 -7.45 -15.56
CA LYS A 231 18.89 -7.30 -16.13
C LYS A 231 17.82 -7.89 -15.20
N LEU A 232 18.08 -9.08 -14.64
CA LEU A 232 17.14 -9.73 -13.74
C LEU A 232 16.97 -8.95 -12.43
N LEU A 233 18.05 -8.42 -11.86
CA LEU A 233 17.98 -7.56 -10.67
C LEU A 233 17.17 -6.29 -10.93
N ALA A 234 17.35 -5.65 -12.08
CA ALA A 234 16.56 -4.48 -12.48
C ALA A 234 15.07 -4.83 -12.67
N ALA A 235 14.76 -6.00 -13.25
CA ALA A 235 13.39 -6.47 -13.39
C ALA A 235 12.72 -6.72 -12.03
N ILE A 236 13.43 -7.34 -11.09
CA ILE A 236 12.95 -7.55 -9.71
C ILE A 236 12.59 -6.21 -9.06
N GLU A 237 13.46 -5.21 -9.19
CA GLU A 237 13.19 -3.89 -8.64
C GLU A 237 11.99 -3.20 -9.31
N GLY A 238 11.87 -3.33 -10.64
CA GLY A 238 10.72 -2.83 -11.38
C GLY A 238 9.39 -3.43 -10.91
N VAL A 239 9.35 -4.74 -10.65
CA VAL A 239 8.15 -5.41 -10.12
C VAL A 239 7.82 -4.93 -8.71
N LYS A 240 8.80 -4.77 -7.82
CA LYS A 240 8.59 -4.24 -6.46
C LYS A 240 8.00 -2.83 -6.48
N LEU A 241 8.55 -1.94 -7.31
CA LEU A 241 8.04 -0.58 -7.47
C LEU A 241 6.62 -0.56 -8.04
N ALA A 242 6.31 -1.46 -8.99
CA ALA A 242 4.96 -1.59 -9.52
C ALA A 242 3.95 -2.03 -8.45
N MET A 243 4.32 -2.98 -7.59
CA MET A 243 3.48 -3.42 -6.46
C MET A 243 3.21 -2.27 -5.47
N GLU A 244 4.22 -1.46 -5.14
CA GLU A 244 4.06 -0.31 -4.25
C GLU A 244 3.13 0.76 -4.86
N LYS A 245 3.35 1.11 -6.13
CA LYS A 245 2.50 2.08 -6.86
C LYS A 245 1.06 1.61 -6.93
N MET A 246 0.85 0.33 -7.24
CA MET A 246 -0.47 -0.28 -7.26
C MET A 246 -1.14 -0.18 -5.88
N GLY A 247 -0.41 -0.49 -4.80
CA GLY A 247 -0.91 -0.35 -3.42
C GLY A 247 -1.34 1.08 -3.07
N LYS A 248 -0.56 2.10 -3.48
CA LYS A 248 -0.94 3.52 -3.29
C LYS A 248 -2.19 3.89 -4.11
N SER A 249 -2.29 3.39 -5.34
CA SER A 249 -3.45 3.62 -6.20
C SER A 249 -4.74 3.04 -5.61
N TYR A 250 -4.71 1.81 -5.08
CA TYR A 250 -5.87 1.20 -4.42
C TYR A 250 -6.34 2.00 -3.21
N LYS A 251 -5.42 2.40 -2.32
CA LYS A 251 -5.74 3.24 -1.16
C LYS A 251 -6.36 4.59 -1.56
N LYS A 252 -5.88 5.18 -2.66
CA LYS A 252 -6.44 6.42 -3.17
C LYS A 252 -7.90 6.25 -3.59
N VAL A 253 -8.19 5.21 -4.38
CA VAL A 253 -9.56 4.91 -4.82
C VAL A 253 -10.47 4.59 -3.63
N GLU A 254 -9.99 3.81 -2.66
CA GLU A 254 -10.72 3.51 -1.42
C GLU A 254 -11.08 4.78 -0.64
N ASN A 255 -10.12 5.70 -0.48
CA ASN A 255 -10.36 6.98 0.18
C ASN A 255 -11.34 7.86 -0.59
N GLU A 256 -11.26 7.88 -1.92
CA GLU A 256 -12.20 8.62 -2.79
C GLU A 256 -13.62 8.09 -2.62
N ILE A 257 -13.80 6.75 -2.64
CA ILE A 257 -15.09 6.10 -2.40
C ILE A 257 -15.67 6.53 -1.05
N ASN A 258 -14.91 6.34 0.04
CA ASN A 258 -15.39 6.67 1.38
C ASN A 258 -15.75 8.17 1.51
N THR A 259 -14.90 9.05 0.98
CA THR A 259 -15.13 10.50 1.00
C THR A 259 -16.44 10.87 0.29
N HIS A 260 -16.73 10.26 -0.86
CA HIS A 260 -17.97 10.53 -1.59
C HIS A 260 -19.21 10.06 -0.82
N PHE A 261 -19.16 8.89 -0.19
CA PHE A 261 -20.27 8.39 0.62
C PHE A 261 -20.48 9.22 1.90
N ASP A 262 -19.41 9.67 2.55
CA ASP A 262 -19.49 10.55 3.71
C ASP A 262 -20.11 11.91 3.34
N GLN A 263 -19.75 12.48 2.19
CA GLN A 263 -20.35 13.71 1.68
C GLN A 263 -21.84 13.56 1.41
N LEU A 264 -22.26 12.44 0.81
CA LEU A 264 -23.66 12.12 0.57
C LEU A 264 -24.44 11.97 1.89
N ALA A 265 -23.91 11.23 2.85
CA ALA A 265 -24.52 11.05 4.17
C ALA A 265 -24.67 12.39 4.91
N GLY A 266 -23.65 13.27 4.80
CA GLY A 266 -23.68 14.63 5.32
C GLY A 266 -24.81 15.46 4.72
N ALA A 267 -24.89 15.52 3.38
CA ALA A 267 -25.91 16.29 2.68
C ALA A 267 -27.35 15.83 3.01
N ILE A 268 -27.57 14.52 3.11
CA ILE A 268 -28.87 13.96 3.51
C ILE A 268 -29.21 14.36 4.95
N SER A 269 -28.23 14.31 5.86
CA SER A 269 -28.41 14.68 7.26
C SER A 269 -28.72 16.17 7.42
N ASP A 270 -28.03 17.04 6.67
CA ASP A 270 -28.28 18.47 6.66
C ASP A 270 -29.69 18.80 6.16
N ARG A 271 -30.14 18.15 5.06
CA ARG A 271 -31.50 18.35 4.54
C ARG A 271 -32.56 17.88 5.54
N ARG A 272 -32.35 16.73 6.19
CA ARG A 272 -33.23 16.23 7.25
C ARG A 272 -33.34 17.25 8.38
N ASN A 273 -32.21 17.76 8.86
CA ASN A 273 -32.17 18.73 9.98
C ASN A 273 -32.86 20.05 9.61
N ALA A 274 -32.68 20.53 8.38
CA ALA A 274 -33.36 21.73 7.88
C ALA A 274 -34.88 21.56 7.86
N LEU A 275 -35.40 20.43 7.36
CA LEU A 275 -36.84 20.15 7.33
C LEU A 275 -37.44 20.04 8.74
N LEU A 276 -36.71 19.41 9.67
CA LEU A 276 -37.12 19.35 11.08
C LEU A 276 -37.14 20.73 11.74
N ALA A 277 -36.15 21.58 11.45
CA ALA A 277 -36.08 22.95 11.96
C ALA A 277 -37.26 23.78 11.46
N GLU A 278 -37.59 23.70 10.16
CA GLU A 278 -38.73 24.43 9.60
C GLU A 278 -40.06 23.94 10.18
N THR A 279 -40.20 22.62 10.37
CA THR A 279 -41.39 22.03 11.02
C THR A 279 -41.55 22.53 12.45
N LYS A 280 -40.45 22.58 13.23
CA LYS A 280 -40.45 23.12 14.60
C LYS A 280 -40.83 24.60 14.61
N LYS A 281 -40.27 25.40 13.71
CA LYS A 281 -40.55 26.84 13.57
C LYS A 281 -42.03 27.10 13.24
N MET A 282 -42.62 26.29 12.37
CA MET A 282 -44.06 26.35 12.07
C MET A 282 -44.90 25.99 13.29
N LYS A 283 -44.53 24.93 14.02
CA LYS A 283 -45.20 24.55 15.28
C LYS A 283 -45.15 25.68 16.30
N THR A 284 -43.99 26.31 16.53
CA THR A 284 -43.84 27.39 17.52
C THR A 284 -44.66 28.61 17.15
N LYS A 285 -44.70 29.00 15.87
CA LYS A 285 -45.53 30.11 15.40
C LYS A 285 -47.01 29.86 15.65
N LYS A 286 -47.51 28.67 15.27
CA LYS A 286 -48.91 28.30 15.48
C LYS A 286 -49.27 28.20 16.97
N SER A 287 -48.39 27.62 17.79
CA SER A 287 -48.58 27.53 19.23
C SER A 287 -48.65 28.90 19.89
N LYS A 288 -47.78 29.84 19.48
CA LYS A 288 -47.79 31.21 19.99
C LYS A 288 -49.11 31.92 19.66
N TYR A 289 -49.58 31.79 18.42
CA TYR A 289 -50.86 32.35 18.00
C TYR A 289 -52.04 31.82 18.82
N LEU A 290 -52.12 30.50 18.99
CA LEU A 290 -53.18 29.88 19.80
C LEU A 290 -53.10 30.32 21.26
N GLN A 291 -51.88 30.48 21.80
CA GLN A 291 -51.68 30.96 23.17
C GLN A 291 -52.16 32.40 23.34
N GLU A 292 -51.90 33.28 22.36
CA GLU A 292 -52.37 34.67 22.36
C GLU A 292 -53.91 34.75 22.29
N GLN A 293 -54.54 33.88 21.49
CA GLN A 293 -56.00 33.78 21.47
C GLN A 293 -56.56 33.31 22.83
N LEU A 294 -55.90 32.34 23.47
CA LEU A 294 -56.30 31.82 24.77
C LEU A 294 -56.24 32.91 25.85
N ASP A 295 -55.13 33.64 25.92
CA ASP A 295 -54.93 34.77 26.86
C ASP A 295 -55.98 35.88 26.65
N MET A 296 -56.34 36.17 25.40
CA MET A 296 -57.42 37.12 25.09
C MET A 296 -58.78 36.64 25.63
N PHE A 297 -59.11 35.36 25.45
CA PHE A 297 -60.36 34.79 25.96
C PHE A 297 -60.39 34.78 27.49
N GLU A 298 -59.32 34.35 28.16
CA GLU A 298 -59.21 34.34 29.63
C GLU A 298 -59.38 35.74 30.22
N LYS A 299 -58.73 36.76 29.65
CA LYS A 299 -58.91 38.16 30.07
C LYS A 299 -60.33 38.68 29.90
N THR A 300 -60.97 38.33 28.78
CA THR A 300 -62.36 38.72 28.52
C THR A 300 -63.30 38.07 29.53
N LEU A 301 -63.07 36.80 29.85
CA LEU A 301 -63.85 36.05 30.84
C LEU A 301 -63.70 36.66 32.24
N SER A 302 -62.47 36.98 32.68
CA SER A 302 -62.23 37.66 33.96
C SER A 302 -62.97 39.00 34.06
N ALA A 303 -62.93 39.81 33.00
CA ALA A 303 -63.62 41.10 32.98
C ALA A 303 -65.15 40.95 33.07
N ILE A 304 -65.71 39.91 32.43
CA ILE A 304 -67.13 39.56 32.55
C ILE A 304 -67.45 39.14 33.99
N ASP A 305 -66.67 38.23 34.58
CA ASP A 305 -66.87 37.72 35.93
C ASP A 305 -66.82 38.84 36.99
N GLU A 306 -65.84 39.74 36.90
CA GLU A 306 -65.73 40.92 37.76
C GLU A 306 -66.96 41.83 37.63
N THR A 307 -67.41 42.11 36.40
CA THR A 307 -68.57 42.97 36.13
C THR A 307 -69.86 42.34 36.65
N VAL A 308 -70.04 41.03 36.45
CA VAL A 308 -71.20 40.28 36.95
C VAL A 308 -71.20 40.25 38.47
N THR A 309 -70.06 39.97 39.10
CA THR A 309 -69.92 39.94 40.57
C THR A 309 -70.24 41.30 41.17
N ARG A 310 -69.63 42.37 40.66
CA ARG A 310 -69.89 43.74 41.13
C ARG A 310 -71.35 44.18 40.91
N SER A 311 -71.95 43.80 39.77
CA SER A 311 -73.36 44.09 39.51
C SER A 311 -74.28 43.37 40.50
N LYS A 312 -73.98 42.11 40.86
CA LYS A 312 -74.73 41.36 41.89
C LYS A 312 -74.60 42.01 43.27
N GLU A 313 -73.38 42.42 43.65
CA GLU A 313 -73.12 43.07 44.94
C GLU A 313 -73.92 44.38 45.10
N ILE A 314 -73.91 45.24 44.08
CA ILE A 314 -74.70 46.49 44.06
C ILE A 314 -76.18 46.20 44.24
N VAL A 315 -76.72 45.19 43.54
CA VAL A 315 -78.13 44.79 43.67
C VAL A 315 -78.46 44.27 45.09
N SER A 316 -77.54 43.54 45.73
CA SER A 316 -77.77 42.94 47.05
C SER A 316 -77.55 43.88 48.24
N HIS A 317 -76.72 44.91 48.10
CA HIS A 317 -76.18 45.66 49.25
C HIS A 317 -76.30 47.18 49.16
N SER A 318 -76.86 47.75 48.08
CA SER A 318 -77.09 49.20 47.97
C SER A 318 -78.46 49.62 48.52
N PHE A 319 -78.55 50.84 49.06
CA PHE A 319 -79.84 51.49 49.37
C PHE A 319 -80.54 51.93 48.07
N ASP A 320 -81.86 52.12 48.12
CA ASP A 320 -82.68 52.39 46.92
C ASP A 320 -82.19 53.58 46.07
N GLU A 321 -81.69 54.63 46.73
CA GLU A 321 -81.19 55.84 46.06
C GLU A 321 -79.85 55.61 45.35
N ASP A 322 -78.90 54.90 45.99
CA ASP A 322 -77.60 54.53 45.41
C ASP A 322 -77.76 53.51 44.26
N LEU A 323 -78.71 52.58 44.41
CA LEU A 323 -79.07 51.62 43.39
C LEU A 323 -79.63 52.33 42.16
N SER A 324 -80.59 53.25 42.36
CA SER A 324 -81.16 54.03 41.25
C SER A 324 -80.12 54.83 40.48
N GLN A 325 -79.06 55.32 41.13
CA GLN A 325 -77.97 56.05 40.47
C GLN A 325 -76.99 55.12 39.71
N SER A 326 -76.83 53.87 40.17
CA SER A 326 -75.82 52.95 39.64
C SER A 326 -76.35 51.95 38.60
N VAL A 327 -77.66 51.69 38.57
CA VAL A 327 -78.30 50.67 37.71
C VAL A 327 -78.10 50.94 36.22
N ASP A 328 -78.25 52.18 35.77
CA ASP A 328 -78.08 52.53 34.36
C ASP A 328 -76.65 52.30 33.88
N PHE A 329 -75.67 52.63 34.72
CA PHE A 329 -74.25 52.40 34.42
C PHE A 329 -73.91 50.91 34.34
N CYS A 330 -74.40 50.10 35.29
CA CYS A 330 -74.19 48.66 35.29
C CYS A 330 -74.87 48.00 34.09
N CYS A 331 -76.12 48.37 33.78
CA CYS A 331 -76.85 47.86 32.63
C CYS A 331 -76.17 48.24 31.31
N ALA A 332 -75.66 49.47 31.18
CA ALA A 332 -74.92 49.91 30.00
C ALA A 332 -73.63 49.09 29.81
N ARG A 333 -72.86 48.87 30.89
CA ARG A 333 -71.64 48.04 30.88
C ARG A 333 -71.93 46.59 30.49
N LEU A 334 -72.97 45.98 31.07
CA LEU A 334 -73.38 44.60 30.76
C LEU A 334 -73.84 44.45 29.29
N ARG A 335 -74.63 45.39 28.77
CA ARG A 335 -75.03 45.41 27.36
C ARG A 335 -73.82 45.55 26.43
N ALA A 336 -72.84 46.36 26.80
CA ALA A 336 -71.61 46.51 26.01
C ALA A 336 -70.80 45.21 25.93
N MET A 337 -70.85 44.35 26.96
CA MET A 337 -70.15 43.05 26.98
C MET A 337 -70.88 41.91 26.26
N GLN A 338 -72.16 42.07 25.89
CA GLN A 338 -72.90 41.03 25.14
C GLN A 338 -72.31 40.73 23.75
N LYS A 339 -71.44 41.61 23.24
CA LYS A 339 -70.67 41.39 22.01
C LYS A 339 -69.34 40.73 22.33
N ILE A 340 -69.37 39.43 22.57
CA ILE A 340 -68.16 38.63 22.77
C ILE A 340 -67.36 38.61 21.44
N PRO A 341 -66.01 38.67 21.47
CA PRO A 341 -65.20 38.45 20.28
C PRO A 341 -65.47 37.08 19.64
N ASP A 342 -65.11 36.91 18.36
CA ASP A 342 -65.26 35.61 17.67
C ASP A 342 -64.54 34.50 18.47
N THR A 343 -65.32 33.50 18.88
CA THR A 343 -64.88 32.40 19.75
C THR A 343 -64.46 31.18 18.97
N ASN A 344 -64.59 31.18 17.64
CA ASN A 344 -64.12 30.07 16.84
C ASN A 344 -62.58 30.04 16.89
N PRO A 345 -61.98 28.97 17.44
CA PRO A 345 -60.58 28.74 17.14
C PRO A 345 -60.50 28.57 15.62
N LEU A 346 -59.54 29.21 14.96
CA LEU A 346 -59.36 29.15 13.50
C LEU A 346 -58.88 27.75 13.07
N ILE A 347 -59.66 26.72 13.37
CA ILE A 347 -59.43 25.33 13.01
C ILE A 347 -60.25 25.09 11.74
N CYS A 348 -59.56 24.86 10.64
CA CYS A 348 -60.18 24.59 9.35
C CYS A 348 -60.92 23.24 9.41
N GLN A 349 -62.25 23.26 9.31
CA GLN A 349 -63.11 22.06 9.39
C GLN A 349 -62.96 21.09 8.20
N LYS A 350 -62.15 21.41 7.18
CA LYS A 350 -61.95 20.58 5.99
C LYS A 350 -60.68 19.73 6.01
N CYS A 351 -59.74 19.98 6.92
CA CYS A 351 -58.48 19.26 6.99
C CYS A 351 -58.42 18.45 8.29
N ASP A 352 -58.65 17.14 8.16
CA ASP A 352 -58.70 16.14 9.24
C ASP A 352 -57.31 15.87 9.88
N PHE A 353 -56.46 16.90 10.06
CA PHE A 353 -55.12 16.84 10.64
C PHE A 353 -54.18 15.74 10.10
N LYS A 354 -54.43 15.20 8.90
CA LYS A 354 -53.57 14.16 8.28
C LYS A 354 -52.19 14.66 7.83
N GLY A 355 -51.86 15.93 8.09
CA GLY A 355 -50.54 16.53 7.93
C GLY A 355 -50.46 17.83 8.72
N VAL A 356 -49.26 18.27 9.10
CA VAL A 356 -49.00 19.48 9.94
C VAL A 356 -49.38 20.81 9.22
N THR A 357 -50.13 20.74 8.11
CA THR A 357 -50.21 21.74 7.05
C THR A 357 -51.63 22.22 6.76
N CYS A 358 -52.30 22.87 7.72
CA CYS A 358 -53.37 23.83 7.37
C CYS A 358 -53.62 24.90 8.44
N MET A 359 -54.03 26.10 8.01
CA MET A 359 -54.89 27.11 8.67
C MET A 359 -55.15 28.22 7.62
N CYS A 360 -56.38 28.34 7.08
CA CYS A 360 -56.69 29.25 5.95
C CYS A 360 -56.98 30.72 6.39
N PRO A 361 -56.87 31.76 5.52
CA PRO A 361 -56.76 31.74 4.05
C PRO A 361 -55.68 32.69 3.45
N ARG A 362 -54.43 32.26 3.31
CA ARG A 362 -53.54 32.53 2.13
C ARG A 362 -52.20 31.81 2.27
N ASP A 363 -52.19 30.60 2.82
CA ASP A 363 -50.93 29.90 3.01
C ASP A 363 -50.52 29.22 1.68
N THR A 364 -49.61 29.88 0.95
CA THR A 364 -48.87 29.31 -0.18
C THR A 364 -47.65 28.49 0.29
N GLY A 365 -47.47 28.31 1.60
CA GLY A 365 -46.37 27.57 2.22
C GLY A 365 -46.50 26.06 2.09
N LYS A 366 -46.31 25.55 0.87
CA LYS A 366 -46.13 24.12 0.59
C LYS A 366 -45.02 23.55 1.48
N ILE A 367 -45.39 22.77 2.48
CA ILE A 367 -44.53 21.70 3.01
C ILE A 367 -45.10 20.42 2.40
N TYR A 368 -44.54 20.02 1.26
CA TYR A 368 -44.90 18.73 0.66
C TYR A 368 -44.44 17.61 1.59
N GLY A 369 -45.40 17.01 2.28
CA GLY A 369 -45.27 15.67 2.83
C GLY A 369 -45.35 14.67 1.69
N THR A 370 -44.18 14.26 1.21
CA THR A 370 -43.80 13.02 0.47
C THR A 370 -42.59 13.44 -0.33
N PHE A 371 -41.41 12.89 -0.01
CA PHE A 371 -40.16 12.99 -0.78
C PHE A 371 -40.13 14.14 -1.81
N ASP A 372 -39.66 15.31 -1.35
CA ASP A 372 -39.40 16.49 -2.18
C ASP A 372 -38.81 16.05 -3.54
N GLU A 373 -39.36 16.53 -4.67
CA GLU A 373 -38.86 16.20 -6.01
C GLU A 373 -37.35 16.49 -6.14
N ASN A 374 -36.83 17.38 -5.30
CA ASN A 374 -35.41 17.67 -5.15
C ASN A 374 -34.58 16.49 -4.59
N LEU A 375 -35.13 15.65 -3.70
CA LEU A 375 -34.44 14.44 -3.23
C LEU A 375 -34.45 13.35 -4.30
N VAL A 376 -35.56 13.23 -5.05
CA VAL A 376 -35.65 12.35 -6.22
C VAL A 376 -34.72 12.82 -7.35
N GLY A 377 -34.55 14.14 -7.51
CA GLY A 377 -33.57 14.75 -8.40
C GLY A 377 -32.13 14.50 -7.95
N LEU A 378 -31.83 14.63 -6.65
CA LEU A 378 -30.54 14.24 -6.06
C LEU A 378 -30.24 12.75 -6.26
N ILE A 379 -31.22 11.87 -6.04
CA ILE A 379 -31.07 10.42 -6.23
C ILE A 379 -30.94 10.08 -7.74
N SER A 380 -31.68 10.75 -8.62
CA SER A 380 -31.62 10.53 -10.07
C SER A 380 -30.35 11.08 -10.72
N ALA A 381 -29.81 12.20 -10.23
CA ALA A 381 -28.53 12.74 -10.69
C ALA A 381 -27.35 11.81 -10.39
N TYR A 382 -27.45 11.01 -9.31
CA TYR A 382 -26.46 9.97 -8.98
C TYR A 382 -26.73 8.63 -9.69
N GLY A 383 -27.96 8.36 -10.12
CA GLY A 383 -28.35 7.11 -10.77
C GLY A 383 -28.02 6.98 -12.26
N VAL A 384 -27.70 8.07 -12.96
CA VAL A 384 -27.48 8.07 -14.42
C VAL A 384 -26.16 8.73 -14.81
N VAL A 385 -25.02 8.14 -14.42
CA VAL A 385 -23.76 8.40 -15.15
C VAL A 385 -23.00 7.09 -15.30
N ASP A 386 -23.16 6.47 -16.47
CA ASP A 386 -22.23 5.46 -16.95
C ASP A 386 -20.83 6.11 -17.07
N SER A 387 -19.93 5.66 -16.19
CA SER A 387 -18.63 6.24 -15.84
C SER A 387 -17.60 6.40 -16.97
N LYS A 388 -17.98 6.20 -18.24
CA LYS A 388 -17.05 6.16 -19.36
C LYS A 388 -17.02 7.38 -20.28
N LYS A 389 -17.92 8.37 -20.17
CA LYS A 389 -18.03 9.40 -21.23
C LYS A 389 -17.81 10.87 -20.88
N HIS A 390 -18.17 11.44 -19.72
CA HIS A 390 -18.02 12.90 -19.54
C HIS A 390 -17.79 13.36 -18.08
N PRO A 391 -16.52 13.58 -17.66
CA PRO A 391 -16.20 14.17 -16.36
C PRO A 391 -16.65 15.64 -16.24
N THR A 392 -16.78 16.34 -17.37
CA THR A 392 -17.16 17.77 -17.42
C THR A 392 -18.66 18.02 -17.24
N ALA A 393 -19.51 16.99 -17.35
CA ALA A 393 -20.96 17.14 -17.15
C ALA A 393 -21.33 17.28 -15.65
N PHE A 394 -20.62 16.58 -14.75
CA PHE A 394 -20.82 16.66 -13.31
C PHE A 394 -20.51 18.07 -12.76
N ALA A 395 -19.41 18.68 -13.22
CA ALA A 395 -19.04 20.06 -12.84
C ALA A 395 -19.99 21.12 -13.44
N ARG A 396 -20.64 20.82 -14.57
CA ARG A 396 -21.59 21.73 -15.23
C ARG A 396 -22.97 21.69 -14.59
N ALA A 397 -23.43 20.52 -14.14
CA ALA A 397 -24.69 20.35 -13.42
C ALA A 397 -24.67 21.08 -12.06
N ILE A 398 -23.58 20.92 -11.30
CA ILE A 398 -23.40 21.62 -10.01
C ILE A 398 -23.30 23.15 -10.18
N LYS A 399 -22.73 23.64 -11.30
CA LYS A 399 -22.61 25.09 -11.56
C LYS A 399 -23.86 25.75 -12.16
N THR A 400 -24.74 25.01 -12.83
CA THR A 400 -25.89 25.61 -13.55
C THR A 400 -27.16 25.71 -12.69
N GLU A 401 -27.39 24.80 -11.75
CA GLU A 401 -28.55 24.88 -10.84
C GLU A 401 -28.48 26.04 -9.83
N HIS A 402 -27.28 26.54 -9.52
CA HIS A 402 -27.13 27.75 -8.68
C HIS A 402 -27.24 29.07 -9.47
N ALA A 403 -27.22 29.03 -10.81
CA ALA A 403 -27.25 30.24 -11.64
C ALA A 403 -28.60 30.50 -12.34
N GLN A 404 -29.41 29.47 -12.58
CA GLN A 404 -30.63 29.63 -13.41
C GLN A 404 -31.90 30.04 -12.66
N ASN A 405 -31.92 30.01 -11.33
CA ASN A 405 -33.10 30.39 -10.53
C ASN A 405 -33.07 31.84 -10.00
N ILE A 406 -32.04 32.62 -10.33
CA ILE A 406 -31.98 34.07 -10.03
C ILE A 406 -32.14 34.92 -11.31
N ALA A 407 -31.90 34.38 -12.50
CA ALA A 407 -31.93 35.15 -13.75
C ALA A 407 -33.29 35.21 -14.47
N THR A 408 -34.24 34.31 -14.17
CA THR A 408 -35.57 34.28 -14.82
C THR A 408 -36.65 35.10 -14.11
N GLY A 409 -36.30 35.84 -13.04
CA GLY A 409 -37.23 36.69 -12.30
C GLY A 409 -37.16 38.19 -12.60
N ILE A 410 -36.17 38.68 -13.36
CA ILE A 410 -35.88 40.14 -13.45
C ILE A 410 -35.90 40.71 -14.88
N GLN A 411 -36.26 39.96 -15.93
CA GLN A 411 -36.28 40.49 -17.31
C GLN A 411 -37.60 40.32 -18.10
N THR A 412 -38.75 40.28 -17.42
CA THR A 412 -40.07 40.48 -18.07
C THR A 412 -40.89 41.58 -17.40
N ALA A 413 -40.24 42.69 -17.03
CA ALA A 413 -40.90 43.97 -16.82
C ALA A 413 -39.93 45.11 -17.21
N LEU A 414 -40.31 45.87 -18.25
CA LEU A 414 -39.71 47.14 -18.71
C LEU A 414 -38.33 46.94 -19.41
N GLY A 415 -38.16 47.00 -20.73
CA GLY A 415 -38.59 48.07 -21.63
C GLY A 415 -37.35 48.87 -22.07
N SER A 416 -37.03 48.83 -23.38
CA SER A 416 -36.15 49.72 -24.15
C SER A 416 -34.61 49.59 -24.00
N SER A 417 -33.90 49.48 -25.15
CA SER A 417 -32.76 50.39 -25.38
C SER A 417 -31.40 49.85 -25.91
N TRP A 418 -31.19 49.69 -27.24
CA TRP A 418 -29.89 49.74 -27.99
C TRP A 418 -29.00 48.46 -27.99
N MET A 419 -28.70 47.86 -29.16
CA MET A 419 -27.51 48.07 -30.03
C MET A 419 -26.20 48.05 -29.21
N THR A 420 -25.18 47.22 -29.44
CA THR A 420 -24.46 46.92 -30.69
C THR A 420 -23.32 45.91 -30.42
N SER A 421 -22.81 45.32 -31.51
CA SER A 421 -21.40 44.92 -31.79
C SER A 421 -20.74 43.71 -31.09
N CYS A 422 -20.54 42.67 -31.92
CA CYS A 422 -19.23 42.18 -32.40
C CYS A 422 -18.18 41.63 -31.40
N SER A 423 -17.82 40.37 -31.66
CA SER A 423 -16.51 39.97 -32.21
C SER A 423 -15.49 39.25 -31.31
N ILE A 424 -14.96 38.16 -31.91
CA ILE A 424 -13.57 37.66 -31.85
C ILE A 424 -13.26 36.89 -30.54
N MET A 425 -12.72 35.66 -30.55
CA MET A 425 -11.68 35.05 -31.39
C MET A 425 -11.81 33.52 -31.39
#